data_AF-A0A0F8ZV58-F1
#
_entry.id   AF-A0A0F8ZV58-F1
#
_cell.length_a   1.000
_cell.length_b   1.000
_cell.length_c   1.000
_cell.angle_alpha   90.00
_cell.angle_beta   90.00
_cell.angle_gamma   90.00
#
_symmetry.space_group_name_H-M   'P 1'
#
loop_
_entity.id
_entity.type
_entity.pdbx_description
1 polymer ?
#
loop_
_entity_poly.entity_id
_entity_poly.type
_entity_poly.pdbx_seq_one_letter_code
_entity_poly.pdbx_strand_id
1 'polypeptide(L)'
;MIVVHVTHEAVEKIGGIGTVIEGLTTAEPYGREVSRTILLGPLFSTDRTRRNRLGPKGKIIYSTPDGIAPSQWRERFSPIEQTYDVGIIYGTREIPSPSGGRTVSVEVLLVDVFHANQEKLNLFKGELFRKFGVSSQEFEDIWEYEQYVRLAEPGIEAIKAIVADAGEEQVVLLGHEYMGIPTALRAVLDGSDNLKTVFYAHEVASVRRIVEDQPGHDTMFYNVMGPASREGKTLEDVFPQVREDFKHSLVKAGRYCDRVFAVGDRIVSELRFLDGHFARKDIDLVYNGIPAEPLSPSEKHASQSLLKKYAANLFGSAPTWVFTHVARPVLSKGIWRDLGVMHELDGLLAARGKTAVCFQLGTLAGQRRVKDILHMERLYG
;
A
#
# COMPACT_ATOMS: atom_id res chain seq x y z
N MET A 1 4.20 19.10 -13.17
CA MET A 1 2.93 18.36 -13.05
C MET A 1 2.58 18.18 -11.58
N ILE A 2 1.29 18.08 -11.25
CA ILE A 2 0.81 17.76 -9.90
C ILE A 2 0.57 16.25 -9.82
N VAL A 3 1.05 15.60 -8.78
CA VAL A 3 0.82 14.17 -8.54
C VAL A 3 -0.02 13.97 -7.29
N VAL A 4 -1.10 13.21 -7.43
CA VAL A 4 -2.02 12.83 -6.35
C VAL A 4 -1.86 11.34 -6.07
N HIS A 5 -1.40 10.97 -4.87
CA HIS A 5 -1.35 9.59 -4.44
C HIS A 5 -2.59 9.26 -3.62
N VAL A 6 -3.46 8.41 -4.17
CA VAL A 6 -4.61 7.87 -3.44
C VAL A 6 -4.18 6.62 -2.71
N THR A 7 -4.11 6.68 -1.38
CA THR A 7 -3.57 5.60 -0.56
C THR A 7 -4.15 5.58 0.85
N HIS A 8 -4.26 4.38 1.41
CA HIS A 8 -4.54 4.14 2.82
C HIS A 8 -3.35 4.52 3.74
N GLU A 9 -2.17 4.82 3.19
CA GLU A 9 -0.98 5.22 3.96
C GLU A 9 -0.69 6.72 3.85
N ALA A 10 -1.70 7.56 3.58
CA ALA A 10 -1.51 9.01 3.40
C ALA A 10 -0.91 9.70 4.63
N VAL A 11 -1.26 9.21 5.83
CA VAL A 11 -0.69 9.67 7.11
C VAL A 11 0.11 8.57 7.78
N GLU A 12 -0.49 7.41 7.95
CA GLU A 12 0.10 6.32 8.74
C GLU A 12 0.77 5.29 7.86
N LYS A 13 1.97 4.90 8.27
CA LYS A 13 2.71 3.83 7.62
C LYS A 13 2.25 2.49 8.19
N ILE A 14 1.32 1.85 7.49
CA ILE A 14 0.73 0.56 7.88
C ILE A 14 1.45 -0.58 7.15
N GLY A 15 1.99 -0.31 5.96
CA GLY A 15 2.53 -1.30 5.05
C GLY A 15 3.72 -0.81 4.26
N GLY A 16 3.87 -1.36 3.05
CA GLY A 16 4.97 -1.04 2.15
C GLY A 16 4.76 0.26 1.39
N ILE A 17 3.51 0.67 1.15
CA ILE A 17 3.20 1.77 0.23
C ILE A 17 3.72 3.10 0.80
N GLY A 18 3.60 3.32 2.11
CA GLY A 18 4.16 4.50 2.75
C GLY A 18 5.68 4.60 2.53
N THR A 19 6.41 3.48 2.58
CA THR A 19 7.86 3.46 2.28
C THR A 19 8.14 3.84 0.84
N VAL A 20 7.32 3.36 -0.10
CA VAL A 20 7.47 3.67 -1.52
C VAL A 20 7.25 5.15 -1.78
N ILE A 21 6.20 5.73 -1.21
CA ILE A 21 5.91 7.17 -1.35
C ILE A 21 7.03 8.00 -0.71
N GLU A 22 7.54 7.61 0.45
CA GLU A 22 8.70 8.27 1.08
C GLU A 22 9.92 8.24 0.16
N GLY A 23 10.26 7.08 -0.41
CA GLY A 23 11.39 6.94 -1.33
C GLY A 23 11.21 7.74 -2.62
N LEU A 24 10.01 7.70 -3.20
CA LEU A 24 9.68 8.40 -4.45
C LEU A 24 9.71 9.91 -4.27
N THR A 25 9.02 10.44 -3.26
CA THR A 25 8.88 11.89 -3.05
C THR A 25 10.18 12.55 -2.62
N THR A 26 11.10 11.81 -2.00
CA THR A 26 12.42 12.31 -1.60
C THR A 26 13.48 12.13 -2.69
N ALA A 27 13.17 11.43 -3.78
CA ALA A 27 14.08 11.25 -4.89
C ALA A 27 14.24 12.53 -5.71
N GLU A 28 15.47 12.88 -6.06
CA GLU A 28 15.78 14.08 -6.85
C GLU A 28 15.06 14.10 -8.22
N PRO A 29 15.04 13.01 -9.02
CA PRO A 29 14.33 13.01 -10.31
C PRO A 29 12.84 13.32 -10.15
N TYR A 30 12.19 12.79 -9.11
CA TYR A 30 10.78 13.06 -8.85
C TYR A 30 10.55 14.55 -8.57
N GLY A 31 11.37 15.15 -7.71
CA GLY A 31 11.26 16.57 -7.36
C GLY A 31 11.61 17.55 -8.50
N ARG A 32 12.20 17.08 -9.61
CA ARG A 32 12.43 17.89 -10.81
C ARG A 32 11.19 17.96 -11.71
N GLU A 33 10.41 16.89 -11.77
CA GLU A 33 9.24 16.77 -12.66
C GLU A 33 7.92 17.11 -11.94
N VAL A 34 7.86 16.88 -10.62
CA VAL A 34 6.65 17.04 -9.82
C VAL A 34 6.71 18.34 -9.01
N SER A 35 5.78 19.26 -9.29
CA SER A 35 5.68 20.56 -8.63
C SER A 35 5.00 20.45 -7.26
N ARG A 36 3.97 19.62 -7.17
CA ARG A 36 3.15 19.41 -5.98
C ARG A 36 2.83 17.93 -5.83
N THR A 37 2.91 17.45 -4.60
CA THR A 37 2.48 16.10 -4.23
C THR A 37 1.37 16.19 -3.21
N ILE A 38 0.23 15.56 -3.52
CA ILE A 38 -0.93 15.51 -2.64
C ILE A 38 -1.18 14.05 -2.26
N LEU A 39 -1.19 13.74 -0.96
CA LEU A 39 -1.57 12.45 -0.44
C LEU A 39 -3.06 12.48 -0.07
N LEU A 40 -3.88 11.68 -0.77
CA LEU A 40 -5.31 11.54 -0.54
C LEU A 40 -5.59 10.20 0.14
N GLY A 41 -6.32 10.21 1.26
CA GLY A 41 -6.77 8.99 1.93
C GLY A 41 -8.00 9.20 2.81
N PRO A 42 -8.62 8.12 3.31
CA PRO A 42 -9.67 8.23 4.30
C PRO A 42 -9.09 8.59 5.68
N LEU A 43 -9.89 9.23 6.53
CA LEU A 43 -9.58 9.36 7.95
C LEU A 43 -9.91 8.02 8.66
N PHE A 44 -8.90 7.35 9.21
CA PHE A 44 -9.11 6.04 9.88
C PHE A 44 -9.74 6.12 11.27
N SER A 45 -9.58 7.25 11.97
CA SER A 45 -10.10 7.41 13.33
C SER A 45 -10.27 8.89 13.65
N THR A 46 -11.37 9.19 14.32
CA THR A 46 -11.69 10.52 14.87
C THR A 46 -11.14 10.72 16.29
N ASP A 47 -10.62 9.66 16.93
CA ASP A 47 -10.11 9.70 18.32
C ASP A 47 -8.73 10.38 18.43
N ARG A 48 -8.07 10.62 17.30
CA ARG A 48 -6.76 11.28 17.30
C ARG A 48 -6.91 12.73 17.69
N THR A 49 -5.98 13.19 18.54
CA THR A 49 -5.89 14.61 18.85
C THR A 49 -5.65 15.42 17.57
N ARG A 50 -6.19 16.64 17.54
CA ARG A 50 -5.98 17.62 16.45
C ARG A 50 -4.53 17.68 15.96
N ARG A 51 -3.54 17.64 16.87
CA ARG A 51 -2.10 17.75 16.51
C ARG A 51 -1.57 16.55 15.73
N ASN A 52 -2.25 15.41 15.79
CA ASN A 52 -1.79 14.14 15.23
C ASN A 52 -2.58 13.70 14.00
N ARG A 53 -3.58 14.46 13.53
CA ARG A 53 -4.39 14.07 12.36
C ARG A 53 -3.58 13.86 11.10
N LEU A 54 -2.59 14.73 10.85
CA LEU A 54 -1.70 14.66 9.68
C LEU A 54 -0.33 14.04 10.02
N GLY A 55 -0.25 13.33 11.14
CA GLY A 55 0.98 12.73 11.65
C GLY A 55 1.92 13.71 12.35
N PRO A 56 3.08 13.23 12.84
CA PRO A 56 4.08 14.07 13.48
C PRO A 56 4.53 15.21 12.56
N LYS A 57 4.59 16.44 13.10
CA LYS A 57 4.91 17.68 12.36
C LYS A 57 3.91 18.09 11.26
N GLY A 58 2.74 17.46 11.20
CA GLY A 58 1.68 17.90 10.30
C GLY A 58 1.14 19.29 10.67
N LYS A 59 0.94 20.15 9.66
CA LYS A 59 0.30 21.46 9.81
C LYS A 59 -1.06 21.43 9.15
N ILE A 60 -2.11 21.48 9.96
CA ILE A 60 -3.49 21.58 9.47
C ILE A 60 -3.76 23.00 8.98
N ILE A 61 -4.25 23.11 7.75
CA ILE A 61 -4.70 24.36 7.12
C ILE A 61 -6.22 24.48 7.22
N TYR A 62 -6.93 23.37 7.03
CA TYR A 62 -8.38 23.26 7.12
C TYR A 62 -8.76 21.93 7.77
N SER A 63 -9.75 21.94 8.66
CA SER A 63 -10.31 20.74 9.29
C SER A 63 -11.66 21.07 9.91
N THR A 64 -12.74 20.62 9.27
CA THR A 64 -14.08 20.77 9.83
C THR A 64 -14.27 20.00 11.14
N PRO A 65 -13.78 18.74 11.29
CA PRO A 65 -13.83 18.02 12.57
C PRO A 65 -13.10 18.72 13.73
N ASP A 66 -12.14 19.62 13.45
CA ASP A 66 -11.42 20.39 14.48
C ASP A 66 -11.85 21.86 14.57
N GLY A 67 -12.88 22.28 13.83
CA GLY A 67 -13.37 23.66 13.80
C GLY A 67 -12.42 24.66 13.13
N ILE A 68 -11.51 24.21 12.26
CA ILE A 68 -10.52 25.04 11.55
C ILE A 68 -11.01 25.28 10.13
N ALA A 69 -11.60 26.44 9.86
CA ALA A 69 -12.12 26.75 8.53
C ALA A 69 -11.81 28.20 8.13
N PRO A 70 -10.56 28.53 7.72
CA PRO A 70 -10.25 29.84 7.14
C PRO A 70 -11.14 30.11 5.92
N SER A 71 -11.57 31.36 5.71
CA SER A 71 -12.54 31.73 4.67
C SER A 71 -12.17 31.20 3.28
N GLN A 72 -10.90 31.36 2.88
CA GLN A 72 -10.39 30.91 1.58
C GLN A 72 -10.62 29.42 1.28
N TRP A 73 -10.56 28.56 2.30
CA TRP A 73 -10.73 27.11 2.15
C TRP A 73 -12.15 26.68 2.47
N ARG A 74 -12.83 27.38 3.38
CA ARG A 74 -14.25 27.14 3.68
C ARG A 74 -15.12 27.32 2.44
N GLU A 75 -14.90 28.39 1.67
CA GLU A 75 -15.66 28.64 0.44
C GLU A 75 -15.48 27.52 -0.61
N ARG A 76 -14.33 26.85 -0.60
CA ARG A 76 -14.00 25.74 -1.50
C ARG A 76 -14.53 24.39 -1.01
N PHE A 77 -14.36 24.09 0.27
CA PHE A 77 -14.66 22.76 0.81
C PHE A 77 -16.07 22.61 1.37
N SER A 78 -16.68 23.65 1.93
CA SER A 78 -18.02 23.52 2.52
C SER A 78 -19.11 23.05 1.55
N PRO A 79 -19.14 23.46 0.27
CA PRO A 79 -20.08 22.88 -0.69
C PRO A 79 -19.90 21.38 -0.90
N ILE A 80 -18.66 20.90 -0.87
CA ILE A 80 -18.31 19.48 -1.02
C ILE A 80 -18.77 18.71 0.22
N GLU A 81 -18.41 19.19 1.41
CA GLU A 81 -18.82 18.59 2.70
C GLU A 81 -20.34 18.47 2.81
N GLN A 82 -21.08 19.51 2.42
CA GLN A 82 -22.55 19.49 2.43
C GLN A 82 -23.13 18.55 1.39
N THR A 83 -22.55 18.49 0.20
CA THR A 83 -23.05 17.64 -0.90
C THR A 83 -22.88 16.16 -0.56
N TYR A 84 -21.73 15.79 -0.02
CA TYR A 84 -21.35 14.40 0.22
C TYR A 84 -21.54 13.94 1.67
N ASP A 85 -21.92 14.83 2.58
CA ASP A 85 -22.03 14.59 4.03
C ASP A 85 -20.76 13.97 4.61
N VAL A 86 -19.64 14.69 4.44
CA VAL A 86 -18.30 14.28 4.88
C VAL A 86 -17.58 15.42 5.58
N GLY A 87 -16.57 15.10 6.38
CA GLY A 87 -15.60 16.08 6.90
C GLY A 87 -14.33 16.10 6.06
N ILE A 88 -13.74 17.27 5.83
CA ILE A 88 -12.45 17.40 5.13
C ILE A 88 -11.37 17.88 6.11
N ILE A 89 -10.20 17.25 6.05
CA ILE A 89 -8.96 17.70 6.69
C ILE A 89 -7.91 17.90 5.60
N TYR A 90 -7.38 19.11 5.51
CA TYR A 90 -6.36 19.47 4.54
C TYR A 90 -5.20 20.22 5.20
N GLY A 91 -3.99 19.89 4.80
CA GLY A 91 -2.79 20.49 5.36
C GLY A 91 -1.52 20.03 4.67
N THR A 92 -0.42 20.17 5.38
CA THR A 92 0.91 19.75 4.90
C THR A 92 1.60 18.90 5.94
N ARG A 93 2.52 18.04 5.50
CA ARG A 93 3.43 17.30 6.38
C ARG A 93 4.82 17.25 5.78
N GLU A 94 5.81 17.13 6.65
CA GLU A 94 7.18 16.82 6.25
C GLU A 94 7.32 15.29 6.09
N ILE A 95 7.91 14.88 4.98
CA ILE A 95 8.41 13.53 4.76
C ILE A 95 9.95 13.61 4.82
N PRO A 96 10.56 13.11 5.91
CA PRO A 96 12.00 13.02 5.97
C PRO A 96 12.47 11.94 5.01
N SER A 97 13.61 12.18 4.37
CA SER A 97 14.34 11.10 3.72
C SER A 97 14.73 10.05 4.78
N PRO A 98 14.40 8.75 4.58
CA PRO A 98 14.80 7.66 5.49
C PRO A 98 16.30 7.64 5.84
N SER A 99 17.09 8.22 4.95
CA SER A 99 18.54 8.27 4.92
C SER A 99 19.17 9.50 5.59
N GLY A 100 18.37 10.43 6.13
CA GLY A 100 18.90 11.73 6.56
C GLY A 100 19.24 12.68 5.39
N GLY A 101 18.72 12.39 4.19
CA GLY A 101 18.75 13.29 3.05
C GLY A 101 17.70 14.42 3.13
N ARG A 102 17.27 14.92 1.96
CA ARG A 102 16.30 16.01 1.85
C ARG A 102 14.95 15.63 2.50
N THR A 103 14.47 16.48 3.39
CA THR A 103 13.06 16.48 3.82
C THR A 103 12.23 17.21 2.78
N VAL A 104 11.11 16.61 2.37
CA VAL A 104 10.17 17.23 1.44
C VAL A 104 8.85 17.54 2.14
N SER A 105 8.23 18.67 1.78
CA SER A 105 6.89 19.00 2.26
C SER A 105 5.89 18.50 1.24
N VAL A 106 4.90 17.74 1.68
CA VAL A 106 3.79 17.27 0.85
C VAL A 106 2.46 17.76 1.41
N GLU A 107 1.47 17.89 0.54
CA GLU A 107 0.10 18.17 0.92
C GLU A 107 -0.60 16.87 1.33
N VAL A 108 -1.50 16.95 2.30
CA VAL A 108 -2.31 15.81 2.75
C VAL A 108 -3.76 16.24 2.77
N LEU A 109 -4.59 15.45 2.12
CA LEU A 109 -6.04 15.57 2.08
C LEU A 109 -6.64 14.29 2.66
N LEU A 110 -7.34 14.42 3.78
CA LEU A 110 -8.12 13.35 4.37
C LEU A 110 -9.61 13.67 4.29
N VAL A 111 -10.39 12.63 4.00
CA VAL A 111 -11.86 12.71 4.04
C VAL A 111 -12.35 11.81 5.18
N ASP A 112 -13.16 12.37 6.05
CA ASP A 112 -13.92 11.63 7.04
C ASP A 112 -15.11 10.95 6.36
N VAL A 113 -14.97 9.64 6.14
CA VAL A 113 -15.92 8.79 5.41
C VAL A 113 -16.85 7.99 6.34
N PHE A 114 -16.82 8.26 7.65
CA PHE A 114 -17.75 7.63 8.60
C PHE A 114 -19.20 8.06 8.32
N HIS A 115 -19.37 9.28 7.81
CA HIS A 115 -20.61 9.78 7.24
C HIS A 115 -20.53 9.78 5.70
N ALA A 116 -21.69 9.69 5.05
CA ALA A 116 -21.81 9.77 3.60
C ALA A 116 -23.26 10.00 3.18
N ASN A 117 -23.45 10.86 2.19
CA ASN A 117 -24.73 11.04 1.50
C ASN A 117 -25.06 9.78 0.70
N GLN A 118 -26.00 8.98 1.21
CA GLN A 118 -26.36 7.68 0.65
C GLN A 118 -26.94 7.77 -0.76
N GLU A 119 -27.69 8.83 -1.09
CA GLU A 119 -28.26 8.99 -2.42
C GLU A 119 -27.16 9.15 -3.47
N LYS A 120 -26.21 10.06 -3.20
CA LYS A 120 -25.04 10.29 -4.07
C LYS A 120 -24.17 9.05 -4.19
N LEU A 121 -23.86 8.43 -3.06
CA LEU A 121 -23.04 7.22 -3.02
C LEU A 121 -23.67 6.08 -3.86
N ASN A 122 -24.98 5.87 -3.76
CA ASN A 122 -25.68 4.85 -4.52
C ASN A 122 -25.71 5.15 -6.03
N LEU A 123 -25.80 6.42 -6.43
CA LEU A 123 -25.66 6.81 -7.83
C LEU A 123 -24.26 6.47 -8.36
N PHE A 124 -23.22 6.77 -7.58
CA PHE A 124 -21.84 6.44 -7.94
C PHE A 124 -21.61 4.93 -8.02
N LYS A 125 -22.08 4.15 -7.04
CA LYS A 125 -22.07 2.67 -7.10
C LYS A 125 -22.75 2.15 -8.37
N GLY A 126 -23.88 2.75 -8.75
CA GLY A 126 -24.56 2.45 -10.01
C GLY A 126 -23.71 2.72 -11.25
N GLU A 127 -22.96 3.83 -11.30
CA GLU A 127 -22.00 4.11 -12.38
C GLU A 127 -20.83 3.12 -12.40
N LEU A 128 -20.30 2.75 -11.21
CA LEU A 128 -19.23 1.76 -11.11
C LEU A 128 -19.66 0.41 -11.70
N PHE A 129 -20.87 -0.02 -11.40
CA PHE A 129 -21.44 -1.23 -11.99
C PHE A 129 -21.65 -1.08 -13.50
N ARG A 130 -22.35 -0.04 -13.94
CA ARG A 130 -22.72 0.16 -15.35
C ARG A 130 -21.52 0.25 -16.29
N LYS A 131 -20.48 0.98 -15.90
CA LYS A 131 -19.33 1.28 -16.79
C LYS A 131 -18.16 0.34 -16.57
N PHE A 132 -17.94 -0.13 -15.35
CA PHE A 132 -16.73 -0.89 -15.00
C PHE A 132 -17.01 -2.33 -14.55
N GLY A 133 -18.28 -2.69 -14.33
CA GLY A 133 -18.66 -4.03 -13.87
C GLY A 133 -18.35 -4.28 -12.39
N VAL A 134 -18.16 -3.24 -11.59
CA VAL A 134 -17.92 -3.36 -10.15
C VAL A 134 -19.27 -3.37 -9.42
N SER A 135 -19.71 -4.55 -8.98
CA SER A 135 -20.94 -4.70 -8.20
C SER A 135 -20.70 -4.34 -6.75
N SER A 136 -21.36 -3.29 -6.25
CA SER A 136 -21.30 -2.93 -4.82
C SER A 136 -22.27 -3.75 -3.96
N GLN A 137 -23.32 -4.31 -4.55
CA GLN A 137 -24.39 -5.00 -3.81
C GLN A 137 -23.86 -6.18 -2.98
N GLU A 138 -22.80 -6.83 -3.43
CA GLU A 138 -22.19 -7.98 -2.77
C GLU A 138 -21.21 -7.60 -1.64
N PHE A 139 -20.81 -6.33 -1.56
CA PHE A 139 -19.65 -5.91 -0.76
C PHE A 139 -19.86 -4.64 0.06
N GLU A 140 -21.02 -3.97 -0.06
CA GLU A 140 -21.26 -2.68 0.60
C GLU A 140 -21.37 -2.74 2.13
N ASP A 141 -21.57 -3.93 2.69
CA ASP A 141 -21.47 -4.21 4.12
C ASP A 141 -20.02 -4.39 4.60
N ILE A 142 -19.07 -4.61 3.68
CA ILE A 142 -17.65 -4.73 3.98
C ILE A 142 -17.04 -3.33 4.09
N TRP A 143 -16.74 -2.91 5.31
CA TRP A 143 -16.14 -1.58 5.56
C TRP A 143 -14.84 -1.32 4.79
N GLU A 144 -14.02 -2.35 4.58
CA GLU A 144 -12.79 -2.24 3.78
C GLU A 144 -13.07 -1.84 2.33
N TYR A 145 -14.17 -2.30 1.74
CA TYR A 145 -14.62 -1.88 0.41
C TYR A 145 -15.25 -0.49 0.45
N GLU A 146 -16.27 -0.35 1.32
CA GLU A 146 -17.16 0.79 1.37
C GLU A 146 -16.41 2.12 1.64
N GLN A 147 -15.39 2.11 2.50
CA GLN A 147 -14.64 3.33 2.84
C GLN A 147 -13.93 3.97 1.63
N TYR A 148 -13.41 3.16 0.70
CA TYR A 148 -12.71 3.68 -0.48
C TYR A 148 -13.68 4.11 -1.56
N VAL A 149 -14.87 3.46 -1.64
CA VAL A 149 -15.96 3.94 -2.51
C VAL A 149 -16.46 5.31 -2.03
N ARG A 150 -16.65 5.48 -0.71
CA ARG A 150 -17.05 6.76 -0.09
C ARG A 150 -16.03 7.87 -0.28
N LEU A 151 -14.73 7.53 -0.30
CA LEU A 151 -13.66 8.50 -0.54
C LEU A 151 -13.71 9.11 -1.95
N ALA A 152 -14.19 8.36 -2.94
CA ALA A 152 -13.94 8.64 -4.35
C ALA A 152 -14.47 10.00 -4.82
N GLU A 153 -15.78 10.24 -4.71
CA GLU A 153 -16.39 11.49 -5.16
C GLU A 153 -15.93 12.73 -4.38
N PRO A 154 -16.05 12.78 -3.04
CA PRO A 154 -15.58 13.95 -2.29
C PRO A 154 -14.07 14.17 -2.44
N GLY A 155 -13.28 13.10 -2.56
CA GLY A 155 -11.84 13.18 -2.80
C GLY A 155 -11.52 13.86 -4.14
N ILE A 156 -12.18 13.46 -5.23
CA ILE A 156 -11.97 14.09 -6.56
C ILE A 156 -12.39 15.56 -6.54
N GLU A 157 -13.55 15.88 -5.99
CA GLU A 157 -14.02 17.27 -5.93
C GLU A 157 -13.11 18.15 -5.06
N ALA A 158 -12.59 17.61 -3.95
CA ALA A 158 -11.63 18.32 -3.11
C ALA A 158 -10.28 18.52 -3.81
N ILE A 159 -9.80 17.55 -4.58
CA ILE A 159 -8.59 17.70 -5.40
C ILE A 159 -8.78 18.82 -6.43
N LYS A 160 -9.90 18.84 -7.17
CA LYS A 160 -10.22 19.92 -8.11
C LYS A 160 -10.23 21.28 -7.44
N ALA A 161 -10.80 21.39 -6.24
CA ALA A 161 -10.82 22.63 -5.47
C ALA A 161 -9.42 23.10 -5.01
N ILE A 162 -8.52 22.15 -4.70
CA ILE A 162 -7.12 22.43 -4.31
C ILE A 162 -6.26 22.87 -5.51
N VAL A 163 -6.54 22.33 -6.70
CA VAL A 163 -5.75 22.60 -7.91
C VAL A 163 -6.43 23.62 -8.84
N ALA A 164 -7.56 24.19 -8.45
CA ALA A 164 -8.31 25.16 -9.26
C ALA A 164 -7.46 26.37 -9.72
N ASP A 165 -6.51 26.80 -8.90
CA ASP A 165 -5.62 27.93 -9.23
C ASP A 165 -4.31 27.49 -9.92
N ALA A 166 -4.13 26.20 -10.20
CA ALA A 166 -2.91 25.66 -10.81
C ALA A 166 -2.85 25.86 -12.34
N GLY A 167 -3.85 26.54 -12.93
CA GLY A 167 -3.91 26.82 -14.36
C GLY A 167 -4.02 25.54 -15.20
N GLU A 168 -3.21 25.43 -16.25
CA GLU A 168 -3.19 24.29 -17.19
C GLU A 168 -2.27 23.15 -16.73
N GLU A 169 -1.78 23.17 -15.49
CA GLU A 169 -0.89 22.13 -15.02
C GLU A 169 -1.60 20.76 -14.98
N GLN A 170 -1.00 19.76 -15.63
CA GLN A 170 -1.52 18.40 -15.64
C GLN A 170 -1.51 17.79 -14.23
N VAL A 171 -2.62 17.14 -13.86
CA VAL A 171 -2.78 16.38 -12.63
C VAL A 171 -2.72 14.88 -12.96
N VAL A 172 -1.85 14.15 -12.28
CA VAL A 172 -1.73 12.69 -12.41
C VAL A 172 -2.16 12.04 -11.10
N LEU A 173 -3.25 11.28 -11.14
CA LEU A 173 -3.79 10.54 -10.01
C LEU A 173 -3.30 9.10 -10.03
N LEU A 174 -2.49 8.75 -9.04
CA LEU A 174 -1.95 7.42 -8.82
C LEU A 174 -2.83 6.70 -7.78
N GLY A 175 -3.67 5.78 -8.26
CA GLY A 175 -4.46 4.90 -7.42
C GLY A 175 -3.61 3.73 -6.93
N HIS A 176 -3.17 3.76 -5.66
CA HIS A 176 -2.37 2.68 -5.08
C HIS A 176 -3.28 1.51 -4.70
N GLU A 177 -3.00 0.34 -5.28
CA GLU A 177 -3.75 -0.88 -5.04
C GLU A 177 -5.26 -0.77 -5.32
N TYR A 178 -6.02 -1.82 -4.98
CA TYR A 178 -7.50 -1.80 -5.01
C TYR A 178 -8.10 -0.58 -4.29
N MET A 179 -7.41 -0.05 -3.28
CA MET A 179 -7.86 1.05 -2.44
C MET A 179 -7.94 2.37 -3.20
N GLY A 180 -7.02 2.62 -4.13
CA GLY A 180 -7.02 3.81 -4.96
C GLY A 180 -7.94 3.74 -6.19
N ILE A 181 -8.42 2.54 -6.54
CA ILE A 181 -9.21 2.32 -7.76
C ILE A 181 -10.53 3.10 -7.77
N PRO A 182 -11.39 3.10 -6.72
CA PRO A 182 -12.65 3.82 -6.79
C PRO A 182 -12.49 5.31 -7.14
N THR A 183 -11.50 5.98 -6.52
CA THR A 183 -11.17 7.38 -6.81
C THR A 183 -10.64 7.56 -8.24
N ALA A 184 -9.77 6.65 -8.71
CA ALA A 184 -9.28 6.69 -10.09
C ALA A 184 -10.42 6.48 -11.10
N LEU A 185 -11.35 5.56 -10.85
CA LEU A 185 -12.52 5.34 -11.68
C LEU A 185 -13.45 6.55 -11.67
N ARG A 186 -13.61 7.25 -10.54
CA ARG A 186 -14.36 8.51 -10.50
C ARG A 186 -13.71 9.58 -11.38
N ALA A 187 -12.38 9.66 -11.41
CA ALA A 187 -11.65 10.53 -12.33
C ALA A 187 -11.87 10.13 -13.79
N VAL A 188 -11.87 8.84 -14.12
CA VAL A 188 -12.21 8.34 -15.46
C VAL A 188 -13.64 8.75 -15.86
N LEU A 189 -14.61 8.64 -14.94
CA LEU A 189 -15.99 9.09 -15.18
C LEU A 189 -16.11 10.60 -15.41
N ASP A 190 -15.22 11.37 -14.80
CA ASP A 190 -15.18 12.82 -14.93
C ASP A 190 -14.79 13.27 -16.34
N GLY A 191 -13.92 12.49 -17.00
CA GLY A 191 -13.47 12.75 -18.37
C GLY A 191 -12.65 14.03 -18.54
N SER A 192 -12.08 14.58 -17.45
CA SER A 192 -11.30 15.82 -17.52
C SER A 192 -9.96 15.59 -18.24
N ASP A 193 -9.70 16.34 -19.31
CA ASP A 193 -8.50 16.16 -20.13
C ASP A 193 -7.19 16.41 -19.37
N ASN A 194 -7.24 17.31 -18.37
CA ASN A 194 -6.10 17.67 -17.52
C ASN A 194 -5.82 16.68 -16.38
N LEU A 195 -6.68 15.68 -16.18
CA LEU A 195 -6.56 14.67 -15.13
C LEU A 195 -6.27 13.31 -15.75
N LYS A 196 -5.08 12.75 -15.46
CA LYS A 196 -4.68 11.41 -15.91
C LYS A 196 -4.68 10.44 -14.74
N THR A 197 -5.05 9.20 -15.01
CA THR A 197 -5.25 8.16 -14.02
C THR A 197 -4.27 7.02 -14.22
N VAL A 198 -3.66 6.55 -13.14
CA VAL A 198 -2.75 5.41 -13.15
C VAL A 198 -3.17 4.44 -12.07
N PHE A 199 -3.39 3.19 -12.44
CA PHE A 199 -3.46 2.11 -11.47
C PHE A 199 -2.04 1.69 -11.09
N TYR A 200 -1.64 1.89 -9.83
CA TYR A 200 -0.32 1.54 -9.32
C TYR A 200 -0.40 0.23 -8.51
N ALA A 201 -0.10 -0.88 -9.17
CA ALA A 201 -0.18 -2.24 -8.63
C ALA A 201 1.12 -2.65 -7.91
N HIS A 202 1.05 -2.76 -6.58
CA HIS A 202 2.09 -3.31 -5.71
C HIS A 202 1.98 -4.85 -5.57
N GLU A 203 0.78 -5.37 -5.73
CA GLU A 203 0.37 -6.77 -5.77
C GLU A 203 -0.85 -6.92 -6.68
N VAL A 204 -1.21 -8.16 -7.01
CA VAL A 204 -2.53 -8.49 -7.54
C VAL A 204 -3.33 -9.11 -6.40
N ALA A 205 -4.14 -8.30 -5.71
CA ALA A 205 -4.81 -8.70 -4.46
C ALA A 205 -5.60 -10.03 -4.57
N SER A 206 -6.20 -10.30 -5.74
CA SER A 206 -6.89 -11.59 -6.02
C SER A 206 -5.98 -12.81 -5.93
N VAL A 207 -4.72 -12.66 -6.33
CA VAL A 207 -3.72 -13.75 -6.33
C VAL A 207 -3.31 -14.09 -4.91
N ARG A 208 -3.20 -13.08 -4.04
CA ARG A 208 -2.76 -13.29 -2.65
C ARG A 208 -3.64 -14.29 -1.92
N ARG A 209 -4.96 -14.16 -2.04
CA ARG A 209 -5.91 -15.09 -1.40
C ARG A 209 -5.73 -16.51 -1.93
N ILE A 210 -5.57 -16.68 -3.24
CA ILE A 210 -5.30 -18.01 -3.84
C ILE A 210 -4.01 -18.61 -3.27
N VAL A 211 -2.94 -17.81 -3.22
CA VAL A 211 -1.63 -18.25 -2.71
C VAL A 211 -1.69 -18.59 -1.21
N GLU A 212 -2.43 -17.82 -0.42
CA GLU A 212 -2.53 -18.07 1.03
C GLU A 212 -3.48 -19.22 1.37
N ASP A 213 -4.59 -19.39 0.63
CA ASP A 213 -5.63 -20.38 0.97
C ASP A 213 -5.37 -21.77 0.37
N GLN A 214 -4.60 -21.88 -0.71
CA GLN A 214 -4.39 -23.16 -1.40
C GLN A 214 -3.17 -23.91 -0.86
N PRO A 215 -3.23 -25.25 -0.66
CA PRO A 215 -2.14 -26.03 -0.06
C PRO A 215 -0.78 -25.93 -0.77
N GLY A 216 -0.77 -25.71 -2.09
CA GLY A 216 0.46 -25.58 -2.87
C GLY A 216 1.00 -24.15 -2.98
N HIS A 217 0.31 -23.18 -2.38
CA HIS A 217 0.67 -21.76 -2.34
C HIS A 217 1.09 -21.18 -3.71
N ASP A 218 2.13 -20.36 -3.72
CA ASP A 218 2.75 -19.74 -4.90
C ASP A 218 3.34 -20.80 -5.85
N THR A 219 3.88 -21.91 -5.33
CA THR A 219 4.41 -22.99 -6.17
C THR A 219 3.31 -23.57 -7.06
N MET A 220 2.12 -23.82 -6.51
CA MET A 220 0.97 -24.25 -7.32
C MET A 220 0.55 -23.13 -8.26
N PHE A 221 0.30 -21.93 -7.72
CA PHE A 221 -0.26 -20.83 -8.49
C PHE A 221 0.57 -20.52 -9.75
N TYR A 222 1.88 -20.34 -9.62
CA TYR A 222 2.74 -19.99 -10.75
C TYR A 222 2.93 -21.13 -11.75
N ASN A 223 2.86 -22.39 -11.30
CA ASN A 223 2.90 -23.56 -12.19
C ASN A 223 1.58 -23.76 -12.94
N VAL A 224 0.45 -23.31 -12.39
CA VAL A 224 -0.87 -23.34 -13.05
C VAL A 224 -1.05 -22.16 -14.01
N MET A 225 -0.64 -20.97 -13.60
CA MET A 225 -0.79 -19.73 -14.37
C MET A 225 -0.16 -19.84 -15.77
N GLY A 226 1.05 -20.41 -15.89
CA GLY A 226 1.77 -20.48 -17.17
C GLY A 226 1.03 -21.29 -18.24
N PRO A 227 0.70 -22.58 -18.01
CA PRO A 227 -0.11 -23.38 -18.91
C PRO A 227 -1.48 -22.77 -19.21
N ALA A 228 -2.21 -22.31 -18.19
CA ALA A 228 -3.53 -21.70 -18.38
C ALA A 228 -3.49 -20.45 -19.27
N SER A 229 -2.48 -19.59 -19.08
CA SER A 229 -2.28 -18.40 -19.91
C SER A 229 -2.02 -18.76 -21.39
N ARG A 230 -1.30 -19.86 -21.65
CA ARG A 230 -1.06 -20.34 -23.03
C ARG A 230 -2.32 -20.89 -23.69
N GLU A 231 -3.26 -21.40 -22.90
CA GLU A 231 -4.59 -21.83 -23.36
C GLU A 231 -5.57 -20.64 -23.50
N GLY A 232 -5.14 -19.41 -23.23
CA GLY A 232 -5.98 -18.22 -23.29
C GLY A 232 -6.99 -18.10 -22.14
N LYS A 233 -6.83 -18.89 -21.08
CA LYS A 233 -7.64 -18.81 -19.86
C LYS A 233 -7.20 -17.64 -18.98
N THR A 234 -8.16 -17.08 -18.25
CA THR A 234 -7.97 -16.02 -17.26
C THR A 234 -7.96 -16.58 -15.85
N LEU A 235 -7.65 -15.72 -14.86
CA LEU A 235 -7.70 -16.07 -13.44
C LEU A 235 -9.07 -16.62 -13.05
N GLU A 236 -10.16 -16.02 -13.52
CA GLU A 236 -11.53 -16.45 -13.17
C GLU A 236 -11.93 -17.80 -13.81
N ASP A 237 -11.32 -18.19 -14.93
CA ASP A 237 -11.58 -19.47 -15.57
C ASP A 237 -10.97 -20.63 -14.78
N VAL A 238 -9.87 -20.36 -14.08
CA VAL A 238 -9.13 -21.35 -13.29
C VAL A 238 -9.51 -21.32 -11.81
N PHE A 239 -9.78 -20.12 -11.28
CA PHE A 239 -10.09 -19.87 -9.88
C PHE A 239 -11.38 -19.06 -9.76
N PRO A 240 -12.56 -19.62 -10.09
CA PRO A 240 -13.82 -18.88 -10.15
C PRO A 240 -14.23 -18.24 -8.82
N GLN A 241 -13.72 -18.74 -7.68
CA GLN A 241 -13.98 -18.21 -6.34
C GLN A 241 -13.44 -16.78 -6.14
N VAL A 242 -12.54 -16.28 -6.99
CA VAL A 242 -12.07 -14.88 -6.88
C VAL A 242 -13.19 -13.86 -7.10
N ARG A 243 -14.30 -14.26 -7.73
CA ARG A 243 -15.47 -13.41 -7.94
C ARG A 243 -16.16 -13.02 -6.63
N GLU A 244 -15.97 -13.81 -5.57
CA GLU A 244 -16.50 -13.54 -4.22
C GLU A 244 -15.64 -12.53 -3.44
N ASP A 245 -14.55 -12.04 -4.02
CA ASP A 245 -13.65 -11.07 -3.39
C ASP A 245 -13.78 -9.69 -4.05
N PHE A 246 -14.24 -8.70 -3.30
CA PHE A 246 -14.38 -7.32 -3.78
C PHE A 246 -13.07 -6.75 -4.35
N LYS A 247 -11.90 -7.19 -3.83
CA LYS A 247 -10.59 -6.75 -4.30
C LYS A 247 -10.37 -7.18 -5.74
N HIS A 248 -10.90 -8.34 -6.14
CA HIS A 248 -10.82 -8.81 -7.51
C HIS A 248 -11.54 -7.87 -8.48
N SER A 249 -12.80 -7.52 -8.18
CA SER A 249 -13.58 -6.61 -9.02
C SER A 249 -12.91 -5.23 -9.16
N LEU A 250 -12.35 -4.70 -8.08
CA LEU A 250 -11.62 -3.42 -8.11
C LEU A 250 -10.31 -3.51 -8.90
N VAL A 251 -9.43 -4.47 -8.60
CA VAL A 251 -8.14 -4.61 -9.31
C VAL A 251 -8.38 -4.84 -10.81
N LYS A 252 -9.37 -5.66 -11.17
CA LYS A 252 -9.76 -5.89 -12.56
C LYS A 252 -10.23 -4.61 -13.25
N ALA A 253 -10.97 -3.74 -12.55
CA ALA A 253 -11.38 -2.44 -13.05
C ALA A 253 -10.22 -1.44 -13.22
N GLY A 254 -9.03 -1.70 -12.65
CA GLY A 254 -7.82 -0.92 -12.91
C GLY A 254 -7.47 -0.80 -14.41
N ARG A 255 -7.96 -1.72 -15.26
CA ARG A 255 -7.82 -1.67 -16.72
C ARG A 255 -8.40 -0.40 -17.38
N TYR A 256 -9.32 0.29 -16.71
CA TYR A 256 -9.95 1.52 -17.22
C TYR A 256 -9.13 2.79 -16.94
N CYS A 257 -8.08 2.73 -16.11
CA CYS A 257 -7.16 3.85 -15.92
C CYS A 257 -6.37 4.13 -17.21
N ASP A 258 -5.87 5.35 -17.41
CA ASP A 258 -5.07 5.70 -18.60
C ASP A 258 -3.80 4.84 -18.70
N ARG A 259 -3.14 4.59 -17.56
CA ARG A 259 -1.96 3.72 -17.46
C ARG A 259 -2.03 2.74 -16.30
N VAL A 260 -1.20 1.71 -16.36
CA VAL A 260 -1.02 0.73 -15.28
C VAL A 260 0.46 0.63 -14.98
N PHE A 261 0.83 0.85 -13.72
CA PHE A 261 2.17 0.61 -13.22
C PHE A 261 2.18 -0.69 -12.42
N ALA A 262 3.19 -1.51 -12.63
CA ALA A 262 3.39 -2.74 -11.87
C ALA A 262 4.79 -2.75 -11.24
N VAL A 263 4.90 -3.14 -9.98
CA VAL A 263 6.18 -3.02 -9.23
C VAL A 263 7.15 -4.18 -9.42
N GLY A 264 6.80 -5.17 -10.23
CA GLY A 264 7.64 -6.34 -10.48
C GLY A 264 7.12 -7.22 -11.60
N ASP A 265 8.03 -8.02 -12.17
CA ASP A 265 7.76 -8.89 -13.31
C ASP A 265 6.63 -9.91 -13.03
N ARG A 266 6.56 -10.39 -11.79
CA ARG A 266 5.49 -11.28 -11.33
C ARG A 266 4.14 -10.58 -11.36
N ILE A 267 4.07 -9.32 -10.91
CA ILE A 267 2.83 -8.53 -10.92
C ILE A 267 2.38 -8.27 -12.36
N VAL A 268 3.31 -7.98 -13.29
CA VAL A 268 2.98 -7.88 -14.72
C VAL A 268 2.36 -9.17 -15.23
N SER A 269 2.97 -10.32 -14.91
CA SER A 269 2.49 -11.63 -15.34
C SER A 269 1.12 -11.96 -14.75
N GLU A 270 0.92 -11.66 -13.47
CA GLU A 270 -0.35 -11.85 -12.75
C GLU A 270 -1.46 -10.96 -13.31
N LEU A 271 -1.20 -9.68 -13.58
CA LEU A 271 -2.18 -8.77 -14.19
C LEU A 271 -2.59 -9.26 -15.58
N ARG A 272 -1.64 -9.72 -16.40
CA ARG A 272 -1.93 -10.27 -17.73
C ARG A 272 -2.77 -11.55 -17.67
N PHE A 273 -2.62 -12.34 -16.60
CA PHE A 273 -3.45 -13.52 -16.35
C PHE A 273 -4.81 -13.15 -15.72
N LEU A 274 -4.88 -12.07 -14.94
CA LEU A 274 -6.08 -11.61 -14.25
C LEU A 274 -7.25 -11.40 -15.22
N ASP A 275 -7.00 -10.68 -16.32
CA ASP A 275 -8.03 -10.36 -17.30
C ASP A 275 -7.38 -10.07 -18.68
N GLY A 276 -8.02 -10.55 -19.75
CA GLY A 276 -7.49 -10.44 -21.11
C GLY A 276 -7.26 -9.01 -21.60
N HIS A 277 -7.86 -8.00 -20.97
CA HIS A 277 -7.58 -6.59 -21.30
C HIS A 277 -6.18 -6.16 -20.87
N PHE A 278 -5.68 -6.64 -19.73
CA PHE A 278 -4.31 -6.34 -19.29
C PHE A 278 -3.25 -6.98 -20.19
N ALA A 279 -3.58 -8.09 -20.87
CA ALA A 279 -2.69 -8.69 -21.86
C ALA A 279 -2.39 -7.78 -23.05
N ARG A 280 -3.28 -6.81 -23.34
CA ARG A 280 -3.17 -5.86 -24.46
C ARG A 280 -2.88 -4.43 -24.03
N LYS A 281 -2.97 -4.14 -22.73
CA LYS A 281 -2.75 -2.80 -22.17
C LYS A 281 -1.26 -2.57 -21.94
N ASP A 282 -0.80 -1.35 -22.16
CA ASP A 282 0.54 -0.95 -21.77
C ASP A 282 0.66 -0.97 -20.23
N ILE A 283 1.58 -1.78 -19.73
CA ILE A 283 1.94 -1.85 -18.31
C ILE A 283 3.37 -1.39 -18.18
N ASP A 284 3.58 -0.28 -17.49
CA ASP A 284 4.92 0.23 -17.20
C ASP A 284 5.45 -0.48 -15.94
N LEU A 285 6.61 -1.12 -16.05
CA LEU A 285 7.27 -1.80 -14.94
C LEU A 285 8.05 -0.78 -14.10
N VAL A 286 7.55 -0.50 -12.89
CA VAL A 286 8.06 0.55 -12.00
C VAL A 286 8.46 -0.06 -10.67
N TYR A 287 9.70 -0.55 -10.59
CA TYR A 287 10.21 -1.12 -9.35
C TYR A 287 10.18 -0.12 -8.20
N ASN A 288 9.81 -0.60 -7.02
CA ASN A 288 9.84 0.20 -5.80
C ASN A 288 11.29 0.54 -5.42
N GLY A 289 11.69 1.78 -5.67
CA GLY A 289 12.97 2.33 -5.23
C GLY A 289 12.93 2.67 -3.73
N ILE A 290 14.02 2.34 -3.03
CA ILE A 290 14.28 2.84 -1.68
C ILE A 290 15.64 3.54 -1.67
N PRO A 291 15.83 4.55 -0.81
CA PRO A 291 17.15 5.13 -0.60
C PRO A 291 18.17 4.05 -0.23
N ALA A 292 19.32 4.08 -0.91
CA ALA A 292 20.41 3.12 -0.69
C ALA A 292 21.53 3.80 0.09
N GLU A 293 21.49 3.69 1.42
CA GLU A 293 22.56 4.22 2.26
C GLU A 293 23.86 3.42 2.11
N PRO A 294 25.01 4.10 2.00
CA PRO A 294 26.29 3.41 2.02
C PRO A 294 26.51 2.79 3.40
N LEU A 295 26.69 1.47 3.44
CA LEU A 295 27.05 0.73 4.65
C LEU A 295 28.49 0.24 4.55
N SER A 296 29.33 0.58 5.52
CA SER A 296 30.70 0.09 5.55
C SER A 296 30.75 -1.40 5.94
N PRO A 297 31.75 -2.16 5.46
CA PRO A 297 31.99 -3.52 5.92
C PRO A 297 32.16 -3.62 7.44
N SER A 298 32.77 -2.61 8.08
CA SER A 298 32.93 -2.52 9.53
C SER A 298 31.61 -2.44 10.28
N GLU A 299 30.67 -1.62 9.82
CA GLU A 299 29.34 -1.50 10.44
C GLU A 299 28.57 -2.81 10.29
N LYS A 300 28.62 -3.42 9.11
CA LYS A 300 28.01 -4.75 8.88
C LYS A 300 28.57 -5.80 9.84
N HIS A 301 29.89 -5.87 10.00
CA HIS A 301 30.52 -6.81 10.94
C HIS A 301 30.19 -6.51 12.40
N ALA A 302 30.10 -5.23 12.78
CA ALA A 302 29.67 -4.83 14.12
C ALA A 302 28.25 -5.30 14.41
N SER A 303 27.29 -5.05 13.51
CA SER A 303 25.91 -5.51 13.64
C SER A 303 25.81 -7.04 13.70
N GLN A 304 26.56 -7.76 12.85
CA GLN A 304 26.62 -9.22 12.90
C GLN A 304 27.18 -9.73 14.23
N SER A 305 28.21 -9.06 14.77
CA SER A 305 28.83 -9.44 16.05
C SER A 305 27.86 -9.29 17.22
N LEU A 306 26.97 -8.29 17.19
CA LEU A 306 25.92 -8.12 18.20
C LEU A 306 24.96 -9.32 18.23
N LEU A 307 24.50 -9.77 17.05
CA LEU A 307 23.63 -10.95 16.93
C LEU A 307 24.33 -12.23 17.40
N LYS A 308 25.60 -12.42 17.01
CA LYS A 308 26.41 -13.57 17.47
C LYS A 308 26.61 -13.55 18.98
N LYS A 309 26.88 -12.39 19.57
CA LYS A 309 27.02 -12.22 21.02
C LYS A 309 25.72 -12.54 21.75
N TYR A 310 24.59 -12.06 21.24
CA TYR A 310 23.28 -12.36 21.80
C TYR A 310 22.99 -13.87 21.76
N ALA A 311 23.23 -14.53 20.62
CA ALA A 311 23.12 -15.99 20.51
C ALA A 311 24.07 -16.73 21.47
N ALA A 312 25.30 -16.26 21.63
CA ALA A 312 26.26 -16.85 22.57
C ALA A 312 25.82 -16.74 24.03
N ASN A 313 25.19 -15.62 24.40
CA ASN A 313 24.64 -15.44 25.74
C ASN A 313 23.47 -16.39 26.03
N LEU A 314 22.70 -16.77 25.01
CA LEU A 314 21.59 -17.72 25.16
C LEU A 314 22.10 -19.16 25.18
N PHE A 315 22.87 -19.57 24.17
CA PHE A 315 23.20 -20.98 23.93
C PHE A 315 24.60 -21.39 24.39
N GLY A 316 25.31 -20.51 25.09
CA GLY A 316 26.67 -20.76 25.62
C GLY A 316 27.80 -20.74 24.59
N SER A 317 27.50 -20.60 23.29
CA SER A 317 28.52 -20.50 22.24
C SER A 317 28.06 -19.63 21.06
N ALA A 318 29.00 -18.92 20.44
CA ALA A 318 28.70 -18.08 19.29
C ALA A 318 28.52 -18.95 18.03
N PRO A 319 27.45 -18.73 17.23
CA PRO A 319 27.24 -19.52 16.03
C PRO A 319 28.21 -19.13 14.91
N THR A 320 28.47 -20.09 14.02
CA THR A 320 29.26 -19.83 12.80
C THR A 320 28.49 -18.87 11.87
N TRP A 321 27.21 -19.18 11.64
CA TRP A 321 26.33 -18.44 10.74
C TRP A 321 25.16 -17.80 11.47
N VAL A 322 24.74 -16.64 10.98
CA VAL A 322 23.53 -15.94 11.44
C VAL A 322 22.63 -15.77 10.23
N PHE A 323 21.41 -16.29 10.33
CA PHE A 323 20.32 -16.06 9.40
C PHE A 323 19.31 -15.13 10.05
N THR A 324 18.65 -14.29 9.24
CA THR A 324 17.59 -13.40 9.71
C THR A 324 16.45 -13.40 8.71
N HIS A 325 15.21 -13.37 9.23
CA HIS A 325 14.02 -13.08 8.44
C HIS A 325 13.15 -12.09 9.21
N VAL A 326 12.99 -10.89 8.66
CA VAL A 326 12.15 -9.84 9.24
C VAL A 326 10.91 -9.67 8.36
N ALA A 327 9.75 -10.04 8.89
CA ALA A 327 8.50 -10.02 8.11
C ALA A 327 7.26 -9.99 9.01
N ARG A 328 6.11 -9.68 8.41
CA ARG A 328 4.81 -9.94 9.03
C ARG A 328 4.59 -11.45 9.14
N PRO A 329 4.02 -11.97 10.24
CA PRO A 329 3.80 -13.41 10.42
C PRO A 329 2.58 -13.88 9.61
N VAL A 330 2.67 -13.81 8.29
CA VAL A 330 1.64 -14.27 7.34
C VAL A 330 2.23 -15.31 6.39
N LEU A 331 1.40 -16.21 5.88
CA LEU A 331 1.83 -17.39 5.14
C LEU A 331 2.66 -17.05 3.88
N SER A 332 2.25 -15.99 3.17
CA SER A 332 2.93 -15.47 1.98
C SER A 332 4.33 -14.90 2.25
N LYS A 333 4.74 -14.73 3.51
CA LYS A 333 6.12 -14.38 3.87
C LYS A 333 7.03 -15.59 3.98
N GLY A 334 6.52 -16.81 3.87
CA GLY A 334 7.36 -18.00 3.68
C GLY A 334 8.21 -18.39 4.89
N ILE A 335 7.89 -17.91 6.10
CA ILE A 335 8.62 -18.25 7.34
C ILE A 335 8.69 -19.78 7.54
N TRP A 336 7.65 -20.50 7.15
CA TRP A 336 7.60 -21.96 7.19
C TRP A 336 8.64 -22.61 6.26
N ARG A 337 8.98 -21.99 5.12
CA ARG A 337 10.05 -22.46 4.23
C ARG A 337 11.41 -22.28 4.86
N ASP A 338 11.63 -21.18 5.58
CA ASP A 338 12.89 -20.99 6.30
C ASP A 338 13.13 -22.12 7.29
N LEU A 339 12.09 -22.53 8.04
CA LEU A 339 12.20 -23.63 8.98
C LEU A 339 12.53 -24.95 8.27
N GLY A 340 11.92 -25.21 7.11
CA GLY A 340 12.28 -26.36 6.26
C GLY A 340 13.73 -26.30 5.79
N VAL A 341 14.20 -25.15 5.30
CA VAL A 341 15.59 -24.96 4.89
C VAL A 341 16.55 -25.17 6.07
N MET A 342 16.23 -24.62 7.25
CA MET A 342 17.03 -24.78 8.45
C MET A 342 17.10 -26.24 8.89
N HIS A 343 16.00 -26.99 8.78
CA HIS A 343 15.97 -28.43 9.07
C HIS A 343 16.93 -29.21 8.16
N GLU A 344 16.87 -28.98 6.85
CA GLU A 344 17.75 -29.64 5.88
C GLU A 344 19.22 -29.21 6.04
N LEU A 345 19.46 -27.96 6.43
CA LEU A 345 20.81 -27.45 6.65
C LEU A 345 21.49 -28.02 7.91
N ASP A 346 20.73 -28.46 8.91
CA ASP A 346 21.27 -28.86 10.22
C ASP A 346 22.33 -29.96 10.09
N GLY A 347 22.00 -31.07 9.43
CA GLY A 347 22.95 -32.17 9.20
C GLY A 347 24.16 -31.75 8.36
N LEU A 348 23.98 -30.87 7.39
CA LEU A 348 25.06 -30.36 6.53
C LEU A 348 26.02 -29.40 7.26
N LEU A 349 25.52 -28.68 8.26
CA LEU A 349 26.32 -27.83 9.13
C LEU A 349 27.06 -28.69 10.15
N ALA A 350 26.39 -29.65 10.78
CA ALA A 350 26.99 -30.59 11.72
C ALA A 350 28.15 -31.38 11.11
N ALA A 351 27.97 -31.91 9.89
CA ALA A 351 29.02 -32.63 9.15
C ALA A 351 30.27 -31.77 8.88
N ARG A 352 30.16 -30.44 8.95
CA ARG A 352 31.25 -29.48 8.77
C ARG A 352 31.75 -28.87 10.09
N GLY A 353 31.24 -29.34 11.23
CA GLY A 353 31.53 -28.75 12.54
C GLY A 353 31.09 -27.29 12.65
N LYS A 354 30.04 -26.89 11.93
CA LYS A 354 29.51 -25.52 11.92
C LYS A 354 28.15 -25.48 12.60
N THR A 355 27.80 -24.30 13.10
CA THR A 355 26.51 -24.04 13.75
C THR A 355 25.87 -22.79 13.16
N ALA A 356 24.54 -22.70 13.25
CA ALA A 356 23.79 -21.55 12.79
C ALA A 356 22.67 -21.19 13.76
N VAL A 357 22.31 -19.91 13.80
CA VAL A 357 21.10 -19.42 14.47
C VAL A 357 20.29 -18.62 13.46
N CYS A 358 18.98 -18.85 13.41
CA CYS A 358 18.03 -18.09 12.60
C CYS A 358 17.17 -17.18 13.48
N PHE A 359 17.27 -15.88 13.29
CA PHE A 359 16.44 -14.89 13.98
C PHE A 359 15.22 -14.55 13.13
N GLN A 360 14.03 -14.85 13.64
CA GLN A 360 12.77 -14.46 13.01
C GLN A 360 12.16 -13.28 13.77
N LEU A 361 11.98 -12.15 13.09
CA LEU A 361 11.41 -10.94 13.68
C LEU A 361 10.05 -10.64 13.04
N GLY A 362 8.98 -10.82 13.83
CA GLY A 362 7.62 -10.50 13.45
C GLY A 362 7.35 -8.99 13.51
N THR A 363 7.10 -8.36 12.37
CA THR A 363 6.64 -6.96 12.30
C THR A 363 5.11 -6.92 12.34
N LEU A 364 4.50 -6.05 13.16
CA LEU A 364 3.06 -5.80 13.44
C LEU A 364 2.55 -6.20 14.84
N ALA A 365 3.20 -7.14 15.54
CA ALA A 365 2.73 -7.57 16.87
C ALA A 365 3.08 -6.60 18.01
N GLY A 366 3.64 -5.43 17.69
CA GLY A 366 4.22 -4.50 18.66
C GLY A 366 5.50 -5.05 19.31
N GLN A 367 6.10 -4.26 20.20
CA GLN A 367 7.25 -4.69 20.97
C GLN A 367 6.79 -5.56 22.15
N ARG A 368 7.39 -6.76 22.30
CA ARG A 368 7.15 -7.61 23.49
C ARG A 368 7.65 -6.87 24.74
N ARG A 369 6.95 -7.07 25.86
CA ARG A 369 7.39 -6.52 27.15
C ARG A 369 8.70 -7.21 27.54
N VAL A 370 9.61 -6.45 28.15
CA VAL A 370 10.93 -6.96 28.58
C VAL A 370 10.81 -8.24 29.42
N LYS A 371 9.85 -8.29 30.35
CA LYS A 371 9.60 -9.48 31.19
C LYS A 371 9.25 -10.73 30.38
N ASP A 372 8.54 -10.58 29.27
CA ASP A 372 8.14 -11.71 28.42
C ASP A 372 9.35 -12.21 27.63
N ILE A 373 10.21 -11.29 27.16
CA ILE A 373 11.49 -11.62 26.50
C ILE A 373 12.39 -12.40 27.46
N LEU A 374 12.65 -11.86 28.66
CA LEU A 374 13.49 -12.53 29.67
C LEU A 374 12.93 -13.90 30.09
N HIS A 375 11.60 -14.07 30.09
CA HIS A 375 11.00 -15.37 30.36
C HIS A 375 11.25 -16.36 29.22
N MET A 376 11.10 -15.94 27.96
CA MET A 376 11.43 -16.77 26.80
C MET A 376 12.90 -17.16 26.77
N GLU A 377 13.81 -16.22 27.04
CA GLU A 377 15.25 -16.47 27.10
C GLU A 377 15.58 -17.55 28.14
N ARG A 378 14.94 -17.53 29.32
CA ARG A 378 15.11 -18.57 30.34
C ARG A 378 14.53 -19.93 29.99
N LEU A 379 13.51 -19.96 29.13
CA LEU A 379 12.77 -21.19 28.80
C LEU A 379 13.38 -21.91 27.59
N TYR A 380 13.92 -21.15 26.63
CA TYR A 380 14.36 -21.65 25.33
C TYR A 380 15.85 -21.44 25.03
N GLY A 381 16.54 -20.58 25.78
CA GLY A 381 18.00 -20.44 25.77
C GLY A 381 18.59 -21.28 26.89
#